data_AF-A0A1H4EXE9-F1
#
_entry.id   AF-A0A1H4EXE9-F1
#
_cell.length_a   1.000
_cell.length_b   1.000
_cell.length_c   1.000
_cell.angle_alpha   90.00
_cell.angle_beta   90.00
_cell.angle_gamma   90.00
#
_symmetry.space_group_name_H-M   'P 1'
#
loop_
_entity.id
_entity.type
_entity.pdbx_description
1 polymer ?
#
loop_
_entity_poly.entity_id
_entity_poly.type
_entity_poly.pdbx_seq_one_letter_code
_entity_poly.pdbx_strand_id
1 'polypeptide(L)'
;VYKIDRSFLFGSNSDDPKYDILNAIIIYISKKHDHENSENEMIRMLTDLFDKRINGAEKVMKLKSIYGLKITREVESEVKGLCTYADAIENEGIDKGVKKTLTRQICRKLRKGKDLAQIADELEEDESRIKTLFDTASDFAPNYDEDKVIKAIFG
;
A
#
# COMPACT_ATOMS: atom_id res chain seq x y z
N VAL A 1 10.28 5.10 22.27
CA VAL A 1 9.39 4.24 23.09
C VAL A 1 7.99 4.38 22.52
N TYR A 2 7.42 3.33 21.93
CA TYR A 2 6.03 3.35 21.47
C TYR A 2 5.12 3.36 22.71
N LYS A 3 4.21 4.33 22.79
CA LYS A 3 3.25 4.46 23.91
C LYS A 3 1.85 4.22 23.35
N ILE A 4 1.13 3.26 23.93
CA ILE A 4 -0.27 3.02 23.62
C ILE A 4 -1.11 4.03 24.42
N ASP A 5 -1.96 4.80 23.73
CA ASP A 5 -2.85 5.81 24.31
C ASP A 5 -4.32 5.47 23.99
N ARG A 6 -5.23 5.81 24.92
CA ARG A 6 -6.68 5.54 24.76
C ARG A 6 -7.27 6.26 23.55
N SER A 7 -6.69 7.37 23.11
CA SER A 7 -7.11 8.06 21.88
C SER A 7 -6.96 7.22 20.61
N PHE A 8 -6.22 6.10 20.65
CA PHE A 8 -6.11 5.18 19.52
C PHE A 8 -7.22 4.11 19.48
N LEU A 9 -8.12 4.09 20.48
CA LEU A 9 -9.21 3.11 20.54
C LEU A 9 -10.37 3.60 19.67
N PHE A 10 -10.58 2.93 18.54
CA PHE A 10 -11.69 3.19 17.62
C PHE A 10 -12.74 2.08 17.70
N GLY A 11 -14.00 2.48 17.83
CA GLY A 11 -15.14 1.58 17.96
C GLY A 11 -15.54 1.29 19.41
N SER A 12 -16.72 0.70 19.58
CA SER A 12 -17.26 0.25 20.86
C SER A 12 -17.80 -1.16 20.70
N ASN A 13 -17.42 -2.06 21.59
CA ASN A 13 -18.03 -3.39 21.69
C ASN A 13 -18.95 -3.41 22.90
N SER A 14 -20.25 -3.63 22.67
CA SER A 14 -21.28 -3.72 23.71
C SER A 14 -21.48 -5.14 24.25
N ASP A 15 -20.77 -6.13 23.71
CA ASP A 15 -21.05 -7.55 23.96
C ASP A 15 -20.49 -8.09 25.30
N ASP A 16 -20.14 -7.20 26.24
CA ASP A 16 -19.52 -7.51 27.53
C ASP A 16 -18.46 -8.63 27.47
N PRO A 17 -17.50 -8.58 26.52
CA PRO A 17 -16.52 -9.64 26.40
C PRO A 17 -15.59 -9.62 27.62
N LYS A 18 -15.30 -10.79 28.19
CA LYS A 18 -14.37 -10.94 29.32
C LYS A 18 -12.94 -10.60 28.89
N TYR A 19 -12.62 -9.31 28.87
CA TYR A 19 -11.28 -8.80 28.54
C TYR A 19 -10.20 -9.27 29.53
N ASP A 20 -10.60 -9.72 30.72
CA ASP A 20 -9.73 -10.33 31.74
C ASP A 20 -8.98 -11.58 31.25
N ILE A 21 -9.38 -12.14 30.10
CA ILE A 21 -8.81 -13.36 29.48
C ILE A 21 -8.01 -13.02 28.20
N LEU A 22 -7.89 -11.74 27.84
CA LEU A 22 -7.22 -11.35 26.60
C LEU A 22 -5.70 -11.48 26.74
N ASN A 23 -5.13 -12.48 26.06
CA ASN A 23 -3.69 -12.65 25.90
C ASN A 23 -3.26 -12.12 24.53
N ALA A 24 -2.35 -11.14 24.52
CA ALA A 24 -1.76 -10.60 23.30
C ALA A 24 -0.32 -11.10 23.13
N ILE A 25 -0.01 -11.70 21.96
CA ILE A 25 1.33 -12.10 21.57
C ILE A 25 1.79 -11.20 20.44
N ILE A 26 2.87 -10.45 20.65
CA ILE A 26 3.47 -9.58 19.63
C ILE A 26 4.74 -10.25 19.13
N ILE A 27 4.75 -10.60 17.84
CA ILE A 27 5.91 -11.18 17.17
C ILE A 27 6.49 -10.12 16.23
N TYR A 28 7.76 -9.77 16.43
CA TYR A 28 8.45 -8.80 15.58
C TYR A 28 9.20 -9.51 14.46
N ILE A 29 8.77 -9.30 13.21
CA ILE A 29 9.40 -9.86 12.02
C ILE A 29 10.37 -8.82 11.44
N SER A 30 11.60 -9.24 11.14
CA SER A 30 12.61 -8.37 10.53
C SER A 30 12.14 -7.84 9.18
N LYS A 31 12.25 -6.53 8.96
CA LYS A 31 11.98 -5.90 7.66
C LYS A 31 12.87 -6.43 6.53
N LYS A 32 14.05 -6.96 6.85
CA LYS A 32 14.97 -7.55 5.86
C LYS A 32 14.53 -8.97 5.46
N HIS A 33 13.61 -9.58 6.21
CA HIS A 33 13.19 -10.97 6.09
C HIS A 33 14.39 -11.94 5.99
N ASP A 34 15.46 -11.63 6.73
CA ASP A 34 16.64 -12.45 6.90
C ASP A 34 16.40 -13.45 8.04
N HIS A 35 16.43 -14.74 7.72
CA HIS A 35 16.15 -15.79 8.71
C HIS A 35 17.26 -16.83 8.84
N GLU A 36 18.43 -16.60 8.21
CA GLU A 36 19.60 -17.50 8.24
C GLU A 36 20.10 -17.77 9.68
N ASN A 37 19.89 -16.83 10.60
CA ASN A 37 20.34 -16.92 12.00
C ASN A 37 19.18 -17.16 13.00
N SER A 38 17.95 -17.38 12.54
CA SER A 38 16.82 -17.58 13.46
C SER A 38 16.72 -19.05 13.88
N GLU A 39 17.05 -19.34 15.13
CA GLU A 39 16.88 -20.69 15.70
C GLU A 39 15.41 -21.08 15.89
N ASN A 40 14.49 -20.12 15.87
CA ASN A 40 13.05 -20.37 16.06
C ASN A 40 12.35 -20.65 14.72
N GLU A 41 11.78 -21.84 14.58
CA GLU A 41 11.07 -22.29 13.38
C GLU A 41 9.82 -21.45 13.05
N MET A 42 9.03 -21.10 14.07
CA MET A 42 7.84 -20.25 13.89
C MET A 42 8.23 -18.87 13.33
N ILE A 43 9.32 -18.29 13.83
CA ILE A 43 9.84 -17.01 13.33
C ILE A 43 10.30 -17.15 11.86
N ARG A 44 10.98 -18.23 11.50
CA ARG A 44 11.37 -18.49 10.09
C ARG A 44 10.16 -18.61 9.18
N MET A 45 9.16 -19.39 9.61
CA MET A 45 7.90 -19.58 8.88
C MET A 45 7.17 -18.26 8.65
N LEU A 46 6.98 -17.47 9.71
CA LEU A 46 6.35 -16.16 9.59
C LEU A 46 7.19 -15.21 8.74
N THR A 47 8.52 -15.29 8.83
CA THR A 47 9.43 -14.48 8.00
C THR A 47 9.22 -14.77 6.51
N ASP A 48 9.16 -16.03 6.09
CA ASP A 48 8.85 -16.42 4.71
C ASP A 48 7.40 -16.06 4.31
N LEU A 49 6.42 -16.29 5.22
CA LEU A 49 5.01 -16.05 4.96
C LEU A 49 4.71 -14.56 4.72
N PHE A 50 5.43 -13.65 5.38
CA PHE A 50 5.26 -12.22 5.22
C PHE A 50 6.28 -11.57 4.29
N ASP A 51 7.25 -12.31 3.74
CA ASP A 51 8.21 -11.77 2.77
C ASP A 51 7.54 -11.53 1.41
N LYS A 52 7.37 -10.27 1.03
CA LYS A 52 6.74 -9.87 -0.24
C LYS A 52 7.51 -10.30 -1.50
N ARG A 53 8.78 -10.70 -1.37
CA ARG A 53 9.58 -11.20 -2.50
C ARG A 53 9.19 -12.61 -2.93
N ILE A 54 8.48 -13.33 -2.07
CA ILE A 54 8.01 -14.70 -2.29
C ILE A 54 6.57 -14.62 -2.79
N ASN A 55 6.27 -15.25 -3.92
CA ASN A 55 4.90 -15.29 -4.43
C ASN A 55 4.02 -16.29 -3.66
N GLY A 56 2.70 -16.19 -3.80
CA GLY A 56 1.74 -17.03 -3.06
C GLY A 56 1.92 -18.53 -3.27
N ALA A 57 2.26 -18.98 -4.49
CA ALA A 57 2.47 -20.40 -4.78
C ALA A 57 3.72 -20.94 -4.05
N GLU A 58 4.81 -20.16 -4.04
CA GLU A 58 6.04 -20.50 -3.34
C GLU A 58 5.86 -20.47 -1.82
N LYS A 59 5.09 -19.50 -1.27
CA LYS A 59 4.73 -19.51 0.17
C LYS A 59 4.01 -20.79 0.55
N VAL A 60 3.00 -21.20 -0.21
CA VAL A 60 2.25 -22.45 0.04
C VAL A 60 3.17 -23.67 0.00
N MET A 61 4.08 -23.73 -0.98
CA MET A 61 5.08 -24.79 -1.08
C MET A 61 5.99 -24.83 0.16
N LYS A 62 6.50 -23.68 0.62
CA LYS A 62 7.35 -23.59 1.81
C LYS A 62 6.60 -24.03 3.07
N LEU A 63 5.39 -23.54 3.29
CA LEU A 63 4.53 -23.93 4.43
C LEU A 63 4.33 -25.45 4.50
N LYS A 64 4.12 -26.09 3.34
CA LYS A 64 3.91 -27.54 3.27
C LYS A 64 5.21 -28.34 3.43
N SER A 65 6.23 -28.04 2.63
CA SER A 65 7.40 -28.90 2.47
C SER A 65 8.53 -28.59 3.45
N ILE A 66 8.67 -27.34 3.88
CA ILE A 66 9.73 -26.91 4.81
C ILE A 66 9.22 -26.96 6.25
N TYR A 67 8.03 -26.43 6.49
CA TYR A 67 7.44 -26.28 7.84
C TYR A 67 6.45 -27.39 8.20
N GLY A 68 6.27 -28.38 7.31
CA GLY A 68 5.45 -29.57 7.58
C GLY A 68 3.96 -29.29 7.83
N LEU A 69 3.44 -28.12 7.45
CA LEU A 69 2.05 -27.78 7.69
C LEU A 69 1.12 -28.55 6.76
N LYS A 70 0.02 -29.06 7.33
CA LYS A 70 -1.06 -29.65 6.55
C LYS A 70 -1.87 -28.54 5.88
N ILE A 71 -1.55 -28.25 4.62
CA ILE A 71 -2.25 -27.26 3.82
C ILE A 71 -3.61 -27.79 3.35
N THR A 72 -4.67 -27.09 3.72
CA THR A 72 -6.02 -27.28 3.15
C THR A 72 -6.24 -26.33 1.98
N ARG A 73 -7.32 -26.53 1.22
CA ARG A 73 -7.68 -25.65 0.10
C ARG A 73 -7.98 -24.23 0.57
N GLU A 74 -8.57 -24.10 1.75
CA GLU A 74 -8.90 -22.81 2.37
C GLU A 74 -7.61 -22.04 2.70
N VAL A 75 -6.65 -22.67 3.39
CA VAL A 75 -5.36 -22.06 3.72
C VAL A 75 -4.58 -21.67 2.46
N GLU A 76 -4.58 -22.53 1.42
CA GLU A 76 -3.95 -22.20 0.15
C GLU A 76 -4.59 -20.94 -0.50
N SER A 77 -5.92 -20.87 -0.49
CA SER A 77 -6.66 -19.72 -1.02
C SER A 77 -6.38 -18.44 -0.25
N GLU A 78 -6.30 -18.50 1.08
CA GLU A 78 -5.98 -17.35 1.94
C GLU A 78 -4.56 -16.84 1.71
N VAL A 79 -3.56 -17.72 1.60
CA VAL A 79 -2.17 -17.33 1.34
C VAL A 79 -2.03 -16.69 -0.04
N LYS A 80 -2.73 -17.21 -1.06
CA LYS A 80 -2.77 -16.59 -2.39
C LYS A 80 -3.47 -15.23 -2.35
N GLY A 81 -4.61 -15.15 -1.65
CA GLY A 81 -5.37 -13.92 -1.47
C GLY A 81 -4.57 -12.81 -0.77
N LEU A 82 -3.77 -13.17 0.24
CA LEU A 82 -2.86 -12.25 0.94
C LEU A 82 -1.89 -11.57 -0.04
N CYS A 83 -1.25 -12.35 -0.93
CA CYS A 83 -0.33 -11.81 -1.93
C CYS A 83 -1.07 -10.89 -2.91
N THR A 84 -2.19 -11.34 -3.48
CA THR A 84 -2.95 -10.54 -4.46
C THR A 84 -3.45 -9.22 -3.86
N TYR A 85 -3.91 -9.22 -2.62
CA TYR A 85 -4.37 -8.01 -1.95
C TYR A 85 -3.22 -7.04 -1.67
N ALA A 86 -2.07 -7.55 -1.21
CA ALA A 86 -0.88 -6.74 -1.00
C ALA A 86 -0.39 -6.10 -2.30
N ASP A 87 -0.34 -6.88 -3.39
CA ASP A 87 0.05 -6.40 -4.72
C ASP A 87 -0.93 -5.33 -5.24
N ALA A 88 -2.23 -5.54 -5.06
CA ALA A 88 -3.26 -4.58 -5.48
C ALA A 88 -3.13 -3.24 -4.75
N ILE A 89 -2.91 -3.26 -3.43
CA ILE A 89 -2.69 -2.04 -2.64
C ILE A 89 -1.40 -1.34 -3.06
N GLU A 90 -0.30 -2.08 -3.26
CA GLU A 90 0.99 -1.51 -3.67
C GLU A 90 0.86 -0.83 -5.03
N ASN A 91 0.23 -1.49 -6.00
CA ASN A 91 -0.03 -0.93 -7.32
C ASN A 91 -0.93 0.32 -7.27
N GLU A 92 -2.02 0.29 -6.51
CA GLU A 92 -2.89 1.46 -6.33
C GLU A 92 -2.12 2.64 -5.70
N GLY A 93 -1.23 2.34 -4.74
CA GLY A 93 -0.35 3.33 -4.11
C GLY A 93 0.64 3.95 -5.10
N ILE A 94 1.26 3.13 -5.96
CA ILE A 94 2.17 3.57 -7.02
C ILE A 94 1.42 4.45 -8.02
N ASP A 95 0.27 4.01 -8.52
CA ASP A 95 -0.54 4.75 -9.48
C ASP A 95 -0.98 6.11 -8.93
N LYS A 96 -1.43 6.15 -7.67
CA LYS A 96 -1.73 7.42 -6.98
C LYS A 96 -0.49 8.30 -6.89
N GLY A 97 0.68 7.74 -6.59
CA GLY A 97 1.95 8.46 -6.50
C GLY A 97 2.38 9.09 -7.84
N VAL A 98 2.32 8.31 -8.92
CA VAL A 98 2.61 8.75 -10.29
C VAL A 98 1.66 9.89 -10.68
N LYS A 99 0.36 9.67 -10.48
CA LYS A 99 -0.69 10.63 -10.87
C LYS A 99 -0.63 11.92 -10.05
N LYS A 100 -0.27 11.86 -8.76
CA LYS A 100 0.06 13.06 -7.94
C LYS A 100 1.27 13.81 -8.48
N THR A 101 2.33 13.10 -8.85
CA THR A 101 3.56 13.71 -9.38
C THR A 101 3.28 14.45 -10.69
N LEU A 102 2.53 13.81 -11.58
CA LEU A 102 2.07 14.37 -12.83
C LEU A 102 1.22 15.64 -12.62
N THR A 103 0.27 15.59 -11.68
CA THR A 103 -0.55 16.75 -11.29
C THR A 103 0.32 17.95 -10.87
N ARG A 104 1.35 17.72 -10.04
CA ARG A 104 2.28 18.78 -9.62
C ARG A 104 3.04 19.38 -10.78
N GLN A 105 3.51 18.54 -11.71
CA GLN A 105 4.21 19.00 -12.91
C GLN A 105 3.30 19.86 -13.80
N ILE A 106 2.04 19.44 -14.00
CA ILE A 106 1.04 20.20 -14.74
C ILE A 106 0.80 21.56 -14.09
N CYS A 107 0.53 21.62 -12.77
CA CYS A 107 0.32 22.88 -12.05
C CYS A 107 1.52 23.85 -12.20
N ARG A 108 2.76 23.34 -12.11
CA ARG A 108 3.97 24.14 -12.28
C ARG A 108 4.14 24.67 -13.70
N LYS A 109 3.72 23.92 -14.72
CA LYS A 109 3.79 24.34 -16.11
C LYS A 109 2.66 25.31 -16.47
N LEU A 110 1.46 25.11 -15.92
CA LEU A 110 0.35 26.08 -15.99
C LEU A 110 0.73 27.45 -15.40
N ARG A 111 1.43 27.47 -14.25
CA ARG A 111 2.02 28.71 -13.69
C ARG A 111 2.99 29.43 -14.63
N LYS A 112 3.60 28.71 -15.56
CA LYS A 112 4.49 29.27 -16.59
C LYS A 112 3.74 29.66 -17.87
N GLY A 113 2.41 29.57 -17.88
CA GLY A 113 1.58 29.91 -19.02
C GLY A 113 1.59 28.89 -20.15
N LYS A 114 1.93 27.62 -19.86
CA LYS A 114 1.96 26.56 -20.88
C LYS A 114 0.57 25.97 -21.11
N ASP A 115 0.26 25.66 -22.36
CA ASP A 115 -0.97 24.99 -22.75
C ASP A 115 -0.87 23.45 -22.64
N LEU A 116 -2.00 22.77 -22.89
CA LEU A 116 -2.09 21.31 -22.79
C LEU A 116 -1.10 20.59 -23.72
N ALA A 117 -0.95 21.05 -24.96
CA ALA A 117 -0.09 20.41 -25.95
C ALA A 117 1.40 20.55 -25.57
N GLN A 118 1.81 21.73 -25.13
CA GLN A 118 3.18 21.97 -24.62
C GLN A 118 3.47 21.13 -23.37
N ILE A 119 2.48 20.99 -22.48
CA ILE A 119 2.65 20.19 -21.27
C ILE A 119 2.74 18.71 -21.60
N ALA A 120 1.90 18.21 -22.51
CA ALA A 120 1.91 16.83 -22.98
C ALA A 120 3.27 16.47 -23.61
N ASP A 121 3.74 17.30 -24.53
CA ASP A 121 5.04 17.13 -25.20
C ASP A 121 6.21 17.11 -24.19
N GLU A 122 6.29 18.10 -23.30
CA GLU A 122 7.38 18.18 -22.32
C GLU A 122 7.35 17.12 -21.20
N LEU A 123 6.23 16.40 -21.06
CA LEU A 123 6.13 15.28 -20.13
C LEU A 123 6.26 13.93 -20.84
N GLU A 124 6.36 13.93 -22.18
CA GLU A 124 6.31 12.74 -23.03
C GLU A 124 5.02 11.93 -22.79
N GLU A 125 3.88 12.64 -22.73
CA GLU A 125 2.58 12.06 -22.40
C GLU A 125 1.53 12.36 -23.46
N ASP A 126 0.58 11.43 -23.65
CA ASP A 126 -0.58 11.69 -24.48
C ASP A 126 -1.45 12.79 -23.87
N GLU A 127 -1.88 13.76 -24.68
CA GLU A 127 -2.81 14.83 -24.26
C GLU A 127 -4.06 14.25 -23.60
N SER A 128 -4.61 13.16 -24.15
CA SER A 128 -5.79 12.47 -23.63
C SER A 128 -5.59 11.93 -22.21
N ARG A 129 -4.37 11.50 -21.88
CA ARG A 129 -4.02 10.93 -20.57
C ARG A 129 -3.94 11.99 -19.48
N ILE A 130 -3.46 13.19 -19.83
CA ILE A 130 -3.28 14.30 -18.87
C ILE A 130 -4.43 15.31 -18.88
N LYS A 131 -5.32 15.27 -19.87
CA LYS A 131 -6.41 16.25 -20.05
C LYS A 131 -7.24 16.46 -18.79
N THR A 132 -7.69 15.38 -18.16
CA THR A 132 -8.51 15.48 -16.94
C THR A 132 -7.77 16.16 -15.78
N LEU A 133 -6.46 15.92 -15.66
CA LEU A 133 -5.62 16.56 -14.65
C LEU A 133 -5.37 18.04 -14.98
N PHE A 134 -5.18 18.36 -16.27
CA PHE A 134 -5.01 19.72 -16.77
C PHE A 134 -6.26 20.57 -16.56
N ASP A 135 -7.43 20.04 -16.94
CA ASP A 135 -8.72 20.73 -16.80
C ASP A 135 -8.97 21.02 -15.32
N THR A 136 -8.83 20.01 -14.46
CA THR A 136 -8.99 20.17 -13.01
C THR A 136 -8.00 21.18 -12.44
N ALA A 137 -6.74 21.17 -12.87
CA ALA A 137 -5.73 22.12 -12.39
C ALA A 137 -6.02 23.56 -12.86
N SER A 138 -6.59 23.73 -14.05
CA SER A 138 -6.91 25.03 -14.65
C SER A 138 -7.95 25.81 -13.84
N ASP A 139 -8.88 25.11 -13.18
CA ASP A 139 -9.88 25.70 -12.28
C ASP A 139 -9.27 26.38 -11.04
N PHE A 140 -8.01 26.09 -10.72
CA PHE A 140 -7.28 26.67 -9.58
C PHE A 140 -6.37 27.85 -9.97
N ALA A 141 -6.59 28.45 -11.15
CA ALA A 141 -5.89 29.66 -11.54
C ALA A 141 -6.15 30.82 -10.53
N PRO A 142 -5.21 31.77 -10.38
CA PRO A 142 -3.89 31.83 -11.01
C PRO A 142 -2.79 31.15 -10.19
N ASN A 143 -3.08 30.64 -8.99
CA ASN A 143 -2.05 30.13 -8.08
C ASN A 143 -1.68 28.66 -8.34
N TYR A 144 -2.61 27.87 -8.90
CA TYR A 144 -2.45 26.44 -9.19
C TYR A 144 -1.86 25.70 -7.97
N ASP A 145 -2.53 25.86 -6.82
CA ASP A 145 -2.15 25.25 -5.54
C ASP A 145 -2.12 23.72 -5.66
N GLU A 146 -0.91 23.15 -5.63
CA GLU A 146 -0.67 21.73 -5.87
C GLU A 146 -1.47 20.83 -4.92
N ASP A 147 -1.61 21.21 -3.65
CA ASP A 147 -2.28 20.38 -2.65
C ASP A 147 -3.80 20.43 -2.80
N LYS A 148 -4.36 21.60 -3.14
CA LYS A 148 -5.80 21.73 -3.41
C LYS A 148 -6.22 20.98 -4.68
N VAL A 149 -5.42 21.08 -5.74
CA VAL A 149 -5.68 20.34 -7.00
C VAL A 149 -5.60 18.84 -6.77
N ILE A 150 -4.56 18.36 -6.07
CA ILE A 150 -4.45 16.94 -5.69
C ILE A 150 -5.66 16.51 -4.86
N LYS A 151 -6.09 17.32 -3.90
CA LYS A 151 -7.28 16.99 -3.11
C LYS A 151 -8.55 16.91 -3.97
N ALA A 152 -8.70 17.76 -4.99
CA ALA A 152 -9.84 17.70 -5.90
C ALA A 152 -9.84 16.47 -6.83
N ILE A 153 -8.66 15.92 -7.16
CA ILE A 153 -8.53 14.75 -8.05
C ILE A 153 -8.75 13.43 -7.30
N PHE A 154 -8.36 13.35 -6.02
CA PHE A 154 -8.34 12.11 -5.24
C PHE A 154 -9.27 12.09 -4.03
N GLY A 155 -9.89 13.22 -3.67
CA GLY A 155 -10.79 13.36 -2.53
C GLY A 155 -12.24 13.43 -2.96
#